data_AF-A0A6N7FF65-F1
#
_entry.id   AF-A0A6N7FF65-F1
#
_cell.length_a   1.000
_cell.length_b   1.000
_cell.length_c   1.000
_cell.angle_alpha   90.00
_cell.angle_beta   90.00
_cell.angle_gamma   90.00
#
_symmetry.space_group_name_H-M   'P 1'
#
loop_
_entity.id
_entity.type
_entity.pdbx_description
1 polymer ?
#
loop_
_entity_poly.entity_id
_entity_poly.type
_entity_poly.pdbx_seq_one_letter_code
_entity_poly.pdbx_strand_id
1 'polypeptide(L)'
;MDIPTSDIHKQSIQSFDTSKLLTNAARQRDVRKLTDFPIIDVDAHHYENESISEIVEYFDDPVLKQVGQLYAGRGTGAQSPFLPGGVGYQDIAGRVLRYPLRKMETTPADGKHRDVHLSLRWMDAMGVDYCCLFPTPMLTIGTHPQTEVEKAMAIGYNRWLLEKVCKDEPRIKTMIYVPFNDPEAAYQVVKEFGDHPSVIGFMVVSVRYKPIYDNAYMKTYA
;
A
#
# COMPACT_ATOMS: atom_id res chain seq x y z
N MET A 1 6.22 -6.25 -24.22
CA MET A 1 4.75 -6.40 -24.23
C MET A 1 4.17 -5.15 -24.87
N ASP A 2 3.22 -5.28 -25.79
CA ASP A 2 2.49 -4.13 -26.33
C ASP A 2 1.37 -3.78 -25.35
N ILE A 3 1.39 -2.54 -24.83
CA ILE A 3 0.35 -2.03 -23.95
C ILE A 3 -0.68 -1.32 -24.84
N PRO A 4 -1.99 -1.46 -24.59
CA PRO A 4 -3.01 -0.74 -25.32
C PRO A 4 -3.01 0.76 -24.94
N THR A 5 -1.97 1.47 -25.34
CA THR A 5 -1.88 2.93 -25.34
C THR A 5 -2.49 3.47 -26.62
N SER A 6 -2.85 4.76 -26.67
CA SER A 6 -3.34 5.37 -27.92
C SER A 6 -2.34 5.18 -29.07
N ASP A 7 -2.84 5.05 -30.30
CA ASP A 7 -2.01 4.91 -31.51
C ASP A 7 -1.04 6.08 -31.71
N ILE A 8 -1.31 7.22 -31.05
CA ILE A 8 -0.52 8.45 -31.07
C ILE A 8 0.71 8.35 -30.15
N HIS A 9 0.65 7.50 -29.11
CA HIS A 9 1.69 7.36 -28.08
C HIS A 9 2.03 5.90 -27.83
N LYS A 10 2.13 5.09 -28.89
CA LYS A 10 2.49 3.67 -28.78
C LYS A 10 3.85 3.52 -28.11
N GLN A 11 3.89 2.89 -26.94
CA GLN A 11 5.13 2.60 -26.21
C GLN A 11 5.36 1.09 -26.16
N SER A 12 6.46 0.63 -26.75
CA SER A 12 6.96 -0.72 -26.52
C SER A 12 7.88 -0.71 -25.31
N ILE A 13 7.58 -1.56 -24.33
CA ILE A 13 8.38 -1.66 -23.10
C ILE A 13 9.07 -3.01 -23.08
N GLN A 14 10.40 -2.96 -23.19
CA GLN A 14 11.29 -4.10 -23.01
C GLN A 14 11.54 -4.39 -21.52
N SER A 15 11.62 -3.34 -20.69
CA SER A 15 11.81 -3.42 -19.23
C SER A 15 11.23 -2.19 -18.55
N PHE A 16 10.78 -2.34 -17.29
CA PHE A 16 10.33 -1.23 -16.44
C PHE A 16 11.33 -1.05 -15.29
N ASP A 17 11.92 0.13 -15.19
CA ASP A 17 12.95 0.46 -14.18
C ASP A 17 12.77 1.91 -13.72
N THR A 18 12.22 2.08 -12.53
CA THR A 18 11.94 3.37 -11.91
C THR A 18 13.18 4.24 -11.79
N SER A 19 14.36 3.63 -11.57
CA SER A 19 15.63 4.36 -11.46
C SER A 19 15.98 5.12 -12.74
N LYS A 20 15.56 4.59 -13.90
CA LYS A 20 15.72 5.26 -15.20
C LYS A 20 14.59 6.25 -15.46
N LEU A 21 13.35 5.85 -15.18
CA LEU A 21 12.16 6.69 -15.43
C LEU A 21 12.19 7.99 -14.63
N LEU A 22 12.82 7.99 -13.45
CA LEU A 22 12.93 9.16 -12.58
C LEU A 22 14.24 9.94 -12.74
N THR A 23 15.04 9.70 -13.78
CA THR A 23 16.30 10.46 -14.02
C THR A 23 16.06 11.97 -14.07
N ASN A 24 14.95 12.41 -14.67
CA ASN A 24 14.59 13.83 -14.70
C ASN A 24 14.18 14.38 -13.33
N ALA A 25 13.57 13.56 -12.47
CA ALA A 25 13.28 13.94 -11.09
C ALA A 25 14.57 14.12 -10.30
N ALA A 26 15.52 13.18 -10.41
CA ALA A 26 16.84 13.28 -9.78
C ALA A 26 17.60 14.54 -10.23
N ARG A 27 17.57 14.86 -11.53
CA ARG A 27 18.15 16.11 -12.04
C ARG A 27 17.48 17.35 -11.44
N GLN A 28 16.15 17.34 -11.27
CA GLN A 28 15.43 18.45 -10.64
C GLN A 28 15.74 18.56 -9.14
N ARG A 29 15.84 17.43 -8.44
CA ARG A 29 16.27 17.35 -7.04
C ARG A 29 17.61 18.07 -6.86
N ASP A 30 18.60 17.76 -7.70
CA ASP A 30 19.95 18.33 -7.60
C ASP A 30 19.97 19.82 -7.94
N VAL A 31 19.33 20.22 -9.05
CA VAL A 31 19.27 21.64 -9.49
C VAL A 31 18.56 22.52 -8.46
N ARG A 32 17.52 21.99 -7.81
CA ARG A 32 16.74 22.71 -6.78
C ARG A 32 17.30 22.53 -5.38
N LYS A 33 18.38 21.76 -5.22
CA LYS A 33 19.01 21.45 -3.93
C LYS A 33 18.01 20.92 -2.90
N LEU A 34 17.15 20.00 -3.33
CA LEU A 34 16.11 19.42 -2.47
C LEU A 34 16.70 18.58 -1.31
N THR A 35 18.00 18.30 -1.34
CA THR A 35 18.72 17.62 -0.25
C THR A 35 19.28 18.58 0.80
N ASP A 36 19.12 19.90 0.64
CA ASP A 36 19.62 20.90 1.59
C ASP A 36 18.69 21.07 2.82
N PHE A 37 17.50 20.48 2.79
CA PHE A 37 16.51 20.53 3.86
C PHE A 37 15.65 19.25 3.84
N PRO A 38 15.05 18.85 4.98
CA PRO A 38 14.26 17.63 5.03
C PRO A 38 12.96 17.74 4.24
N ILE A 39 12.65 16.73 3.44
CA ILE A 39 11.38 16.56 2.73
C ILE A 39 10.65 15.33 3.26
N ILE A 40 9.40 15.53 3.67
CA ILE A 40 8.52 14.46 4.14
C ILE A 40 7.37 14.33 3.16
N ASP A 41 7.25 13.17 2.52
CA ASP A 41 6.10 12.81 1.72
C ASP A 41 5.02 12.22 2.64
N VAL A 42 3.97 13.00 2.91
CA VAL A 42 2.91 12.62 3.85
C VAL A 42 1.85 11.72 3.21
N ASP A 43 1.95 11.40 1.92
CA ASP A 43 0.95 10.60 1.21
C ASP A 43 1.59 9.78 0.07
N ALA A 44 2.34 8.74 0.46
CA ALA A 44 2.95 7.80 -0.47
C ALA A 44 2.18 6.49 -0.52
N HIS A 45 2.14 5.86 -1.69
CA HIS A 45 1.35 4.64 -1.90
C HIS A 45 2.16 3.47 -2.46
N HIS A 46 1.83 2.28 -1.98
CA HIS A 46 2.20 1.00 -2.59
C HIS A 46 0.95 0.18 -2.99
N TYR A 47 1.16 -0.90 -3.72
CA TYR A 47 0.12 -1.83 -4.17
C TYR A 47 0.26 -3.14 -3.41
N GLU A 48 -0.36 -3.19 -2.25
CA GLU A 48 -0.31 -4.32 -1.31
C GLU A 48 -0.92 -5.60 -1.88
N ASN A 49 -1.81 -5.50 -2.87
CA ASN A 49 -2.36 -6.67 -3.56
C ASN A 49 -1.30 -7.47 -4.32
N GLU A 50 -0.15 -6.87 -4.68
CA GLU A 50 0.98 -7.61 -5.23
C GLU A 50 1.69 -8.51 -4.19
N SER A 51 1.42 -8.28 -2.90
CA SER A 51 1.95 -9.05 -1.76
C SER A 51 0.85 -9.78 -0.99
N ILE A 52 -0.34 -9.98 -1.60
CA ILE A 52 -1.49 -10.57 -0.90
C ILE A 52 -1.21 -11.96 -0.36
N SER A 53 -0.37 -12.76 -1.05
CA SER A 53 0.05 -14.09 -0.58
C SER A 53 0.87 -14.05 0.71
N GLU A 54 1.55 -12.94 0.99
CA GLU A 54 2.27 -12.75 2.25
C GLU A 54 1.36 -12.20 3.33
N ILE A 55 0.48 -11.24 2.98
CA ILE A 55 -0.44 -10.59 3.92
C ILE A 55 -1.39 -11.61 4.56
N VAL A 56 -1.93 -12.55 3.78
CA VAL A 56 -2.85 -13.57 4.28
C VAL A 56 -2.22 -14.52 5.29
N GLU A 57 -0.88 -14.61 5.35
CA GLU A 57 -0.19 -15.41 6.36
C GLU A 57 -0.35 -14.83 7.77
N TYR A 58 -0.65 -13.54 7.89
CA TYR A 58 -0.85 -12.83 9.15
C TYR A 58 -2.31 -12.80 9.61
N PHE A 59 -3.21 -13.49 8.91
CA PHE A 59 -4.60 -13.61 9.33
C PHE A 59 -4.74 -14.53 10.54
N ASP A 60 -5.38 -14.04 11.59
CA ASP A 60 -5.68 -14.82 12.79
C ASP A 60 -6.81 -15.83 12.57
N ASP A 61 -7.79 -15.50 11.73
CA ASP A 61 -8.90 -16.39 11.41
C ASP A 61 -8.42 -17.49 10.42
N PRO A 62 -8.44 -18.78 10.81
CA PRO A 62 -7.92 -19.86 9.99
C PRO A 62 -8.73 -20.10 8.71
N VAL A 63 -10.02 -19.76 8.70
CA VAL A 63 -10.90 -19.90 7.53
C VAL A 63 -10.58 -18.80 6.53
N LEU A 64 -10.51 -17.53 6.97
CA LEU A 64 -10.13 -16.43 6.09
C LEU A 64 -8.70 -16.58 5.58
N LYS A 65 -7.79 -17.09 6.42
CA LYS A 65 -6.42 -17.44 6.01
C LYS A 65 -6.42 -18.49 4.89
N GLN A 66 -7.16 -19.59 5.07
CA GLN A 66 -7.27 -20.64 4.05
C GLN A 66 -7.88 -20.12 2.74
N VAL A 67 -8.93 -19.29 2.82
CA VAL A 67 -9.50 -18.60 1.65
C VAL A 67 -8.41 -17.76 0.98
N GLY A 68 -7.70 -16.94 1.74
CA GLY A 68 -6.65 -16.08 1.23
C GLY A 68 -5.54 -16.86 0.53
N GLN A 69 -5.07 -17.95 1.13
CA GLN A 69 -4.06 -18.82 0.55
C GLN A 69 -4.51 -19.46 -0.77
N LEU A 70 -5.77 -19.88 -0.87
CA LEU A 70 -6.32 -20.43 -2.11
C LEU A 70 -6.32 -19.38 -3.24
N TYR A 71 -6.89 -18.20 -2.96
CA TYR A 71 -7.09 -17.16 -3.97
C TYR A 71 -5.82 -16.35 -4.27
N ALA A 72 -4.87 -16.25 -3.33
CA ALA A 72 -3.57 -15.64 -3.55
C ALA A 72 -2.59 -16.60 -4.26
N GLY A 73 -2.71 -17.90 -3.97
CA GLY A 73 -1.74 -18.89 -4.41
C GLY A 73 -2.08 -19.57 -5.72
N ARG A 74 -3.32 -20.05 -5.93
CA ARG A 74 -3.64 -20.99 -7.01
C ARG A 74 -5.16 -21.07 -7.30
N GLY A 75 -5.58 -20.52 -8.44
CA GLY A 75 -6.51 -21.28 -9.30
C GLY A 75 -7.97 -20.83 -9.50
N THR A 76 -8.37 -19.60 -9.23
CA THR A 76 -9.76 -19.18 -9.52
C THR A 76 -9.86 -17.78 -10.15
N GLY A 77 -9.29 -17.60 -11.35
CA GLY A 77 -9.54 -16.42 -12.19
C GLY A 77 -9.18 -15.08 -11.57
N ALA A 78 -9.77 -13.99 -12.08
CA ALA A 78 -9.50 -12.60 -11.69
C ALA A 78 -10.28 -12.13 -10.43
N GLN A 79 -10.79 -13.05 -9.63
CA GLN A 79 -11.62 -12.72 -8.45
C GLN A 79 -10.73 -12.31 -7.28
N SER A 80 -10.93 -11.10 -6.75
CA SER A 80 -10.33 -10.64 -5.50
C SER A 80 -11.23 -11.08 -4.34
N PRO A 81 -10.76 -11.95 -3.42
CA PRO A 81 -11.60 -12.47 -2.32
C PRO A 81 -11.86 -11.44 -1.21
N PHE A 82 -11.05 -10.38 -1.11
CA PHE A 82 -11.07 -9.47 0.05
C PHE A 82 -11.19 -7.99 -0.28
N LEU A 83 -10.72 -7.58 -1.45
CA LEU A 83 -10.67 -6.15 -1.83
C LEU A 83 -11.83 -5.84 -2.77
N PRO A 84 -12.73 -4.89 -2.41
CA PRO A 84 -13.77 -4.42 -3.30
C PRO A 84 -13.17 -3.81 -4.58
N GLY A 85 -13.78 -4.09 -5.73
CA GLY A 85 -13.40 -3.48 -7.00
C GLY A 85 -13.66 -1.97 -7.00
N GLY A 86 -12.68 -1.18 -7.46
CA GLY A 86 -12.81 0.27 -7.61
C GLY A 86 -13.16 0.68 -9.04
N VAL A 87 -13.88 1.80 -9.19
CA VAL A 87 -14.02 2.51 -10.47
C VAL A 87 -12.95 3.61 -10.52
N GLY A 88 -12.15 3.67 -11.58
CA GLY A 88 -11.17 4.72 -11.74
C GLY A 88 -10.26 4.57 -12.96
N TYR A 89 -9.62 5.68 -13.33
CA TYR A 89 -8.67 5.78 -14.45
C TYR A 89 -7.36 6.38 -13.96
N GLN A 90 -6.80 5.83 -12.86
CA GLN A 90 -5.57 6.35 -12.24
C GLN A 90 -4.36 6.34 -13.20
N ASP A 91 -4.37 5.43 -14.17
CA ASP A 91 -3.40 5.34 -15.26
C ASP A 91 -3.63 6.38 -16.38
N ILE A 92 -4.63 7.25 -16.24
CA ILE A 92 -5.05 8.26 -17.23
C ILE A 92 -5.29 7.61 -18.60
N ALA A 93 -5.99 6.47 -18.60
CA ALA A 93 -6.26 5.64 -19.77
C ALA A 93 -4.95 5.27 -20.51
N GLY A 94 -4.02 4.66 -19.77
CA GLY A 94 -2.74 4.17 -20.30
C GLY A 94 -1.66 5.23 -20.54
N ARG A 95 -1.81 6.49 -20.09
CA ARG A 95 -0.74 7.49 -20.18
C ARG A 95 0.28 7.37 -19.05
N VAL A 96 -0.15 6.90 -17.89
CA VAL A 96 0.72 6.58 -16.74
C VAL A 96 0.88 5.07 -16.68
N LEU A 97 2.03 4.60 -17.17
CA LEU A 97 2.28 3.17 -17.35
C LEU A 97 2.72 2.43 -16.08
N ARG A 98 2.93 3.14 -14.97
CA ARG A 98 3.40 2.55 -13.71
C ARG A 98 2.51 1.39 -13.27
N TYR A 99 1.20 1.58 -13.20
CA TYR A 99 0.29 0.57 -12.64
C TYR A 99 0.25 -0.76 -13.41
N PRO A 100 0.09 -0.80 -14.75
CA PRO A 100 0.10 -2.06 -15.47
C PRO A 100 1.47 -2.77 -15.47
N LEU A 101 2.57 -2.05 -15.21
CA LEU A 101 3.93 -2.54 -15.44
C LEU A 101 4.80 -2.66 -14.19
N ARG A 102 4.39 -2.09 -13.06
CA ARG A 102 5.13 -2.14 -11.79
C ARG A 102 5.49 -3.56 -11.39
N LYS A 103 4.58 -4.51 -11.61
CA LYS A 103 4.81 -5.95 -11.37
C LYS A 103 5.95 -6.57 -12.17
N MET A 104 6.36 -5.94 -13.28
CA MET A 104 7.50 -6.38 -14.10
C MET A 104 8.83 -5.79 -13.61
N GLU A 105 8.78 -4.80 -12.72
CA GLU A 105 9.97 -4.16 -12.20
C GLU A 105 10.74 -5.11 -11.30
N THR A 106 11.99 -5.37 -11.68
CA THR A 106 12.88 -6.21 -10.88
C THR A 106 13.53 -5.39 -9.77
N THR A 107 13.74 -6.06 -8.64
CA THR A 107 14.44 -5.52 -7.47
C THR A 107 15.63 -6.41 -7.14
N PRO A 108 16.70 -5.88 -6.51
CA PRO A 108 17.85 -6.68 -6.09
C PRO A 108 17.44 -7.87 -5.22
N ALA A 109 18.10 -9.02 -5.40
CA ALA A 109 17.90 -10.22 -4.58
C ALA A 109 18.78 -10.18 -3.32
N ASP A 110 18.66 -9.12 -2.53
CA ASP A 110 19.50 -8.84 -1.34
C ASP A 110 18.79 -9.10 -0.01
N GLY A 111 17.61 -9.72 -0.05
CA GLY A 111 16.81 -10.07 1.13
C GLY A 111 15.87 -8.97 1.61
N LYS A 112 15.98 -7.73 1.10
CA LYS A 112 14.98 -6.68 1.39
C LYS A 112 13.72 -6.92 0.60
N HIS A 113 12.57 -6.60 1.20
CA HIS A 113 11.29 -6.69 0.50
C HIS A 113 11.24 -5.71 -0.69
N ARG A 114 10.60 -6.11 -1.79
CA ARG A 114 10.55 -5.32 -3.03
C ARG A 114 9.96 -3.92 -2.83
N ASP A 115 9.00 -3.76 -1.93
CA ASP A 115 8.40 -2.45 -1.65
C ASP A 115 9.38 -1.48 -1.01
N VAL A 116 10.38 -1.97 -0.27
CA VAL A 116 11.47 -1.13 0.26
C VAL A 116 12.30 -0.59 -0.90
N HIS A 117 12.72 -1.47 -1.81
CA HIS A 117 13.49 -1.07 -3.01
C HIS A 117 12.74 -0.08 -3.88
N LEU A 118 11.48 -0.37 -4.20
CA LEU A 118 10.66 0.51 -5.02
C LEU A 118 10.41 1.85 -4.32
N SER A 119 10.27 1.86 -2.99
CA SER A 119 10.11 3.08 -2.22
C SER A 119 11.34 3.96 -2.28
N LEU A 120 12.50 3.39 -1.96
CA LEU A 120 13.78 4.11 -1.99
C LEU A 120 14.09 4.68 -3.38
N ARG A 121 13.77 3.96 -4.47
CA ARG A 121 13.98 4.47 -5.84
C ARG A 121 13.32 5.82 -6.10
N TRP A 122 12.05 5.98 -5.71
CA TRP A 122 11.37 7.26 -5.90
C TRP A 122 11.72 8.28 -4.82
N MET A 123 11.93 7.84 -3.58
CA MET A 123 12.33 8.72 -2.48
C MET A 123 13.65 9.40 -2.81
N ASP A 124 14.66 8.61 -3.15
CA ASP A 124 15.99 9.13 -3.45
C ASP A 124 15.96 9.97 -4.73
N ALA A 125 15.23 9.56 -5.77
CA ALA A 125 15.13 10.36 -7.00
C ALA A 125 14.45 11.72 -6.79
N MET A 126 13.52 11.84 -5.83
CA MET A 126 12.83 13.10 -5.54
C MET A 126 13.43 13.89 -4.38
N GLY A 127 14.40 13.32 -3.65
CA GLY A 127 14.99 13.93 -2.46
C GLY A 127 14.10 13.85 -1.22
N VAL A 128 13.25 12.83 -1.12
CA VAL A 128 12.36 12.61 0.02
C VAL A 128 13.12 11.87 1.12
N ASP A 129 13.21 12.47 2.30
CA ASP A 129 13.89 11.87 3.45
C ASP A 129 13.01 10.85 4.18
N TYR A 130 11.72 11.15 4.34
CA TYR A 130 10.75 10.27 4.99
C TYR A 130 9.47 10.19 4.19
N CYS A 131 8.81 9.04 4.20
CA CYS A 131 7.48 8.90 3.64
C CYS A 131 6.48 8.28 4.62
N CYS A 132 5.22 8.67 4.51
CA CYS A 132 4.10 7.95 5.09
C CYS A 132 3.50 7.03 4.00
N LEU A 133 3.77 5.74 4.11
CA LEU A 133 3.34 4.73 3.14
C LEU A 133 1.95 4.20 3.52
N PHE A 134 1.02 4.30 2.56
CA PHE A 134 -0.36 3.86 2.64
C PHE A 134 -0.66 2.76 1.61
N PRO A 135 -1.60 1.84 1.90
CA PRO A 135 -2.09 0.90 0.91
C PRO A 135 -2.90 1.64 -0.17
N THR A 136 -3.12 0.99 -1.32
CA THR A 136 -3.92 1.55 -2.42
C THR A 136 -5.27 0.84 -2.56
N PRO A 137 -5.35 -0.45 -2.99
CA PRO A 137 -6.62 -1.18 -3.01
C PRO A 137 -7.39 -1.18 -1.68
N MET A 138 -6.74 -1.28 -0.53
CA MET A 138 -7.42 -1.28 0.77
C MET A 138 -8.11 0.04 1.11
N LEU A 139 -7.88 1.12 0.36
CA LEU A 139 -8.61 2.38 0.59
C LEU A 139 -10.13 2.25 0.43
N THR A 140 -10.60 1.20 -0.26
CA THR A 140 -12.03 0.92 -0.44
C THR A 140 -12.58 -0.12 0.55
N ILE A 141 -11.73 -0.76 1.36
CA ILE A 141 -12.14 -1.90 2.20
C ILE A 141 -13.14 -1.52 3.30
N GLY A 142 -13.23 -0.23 3.65
CA GLY A 142 -14.29 0.31 4.52
C GLY A 142 -15.72 0.11 3.99
N THR A 143 -15.88 -0.27 2.72
CA THR A 143 -17.17 -0.62 2.08
C THR A 143 -17.39 -2.13 1.93
N HIS A 144 -16.48 -2.97 2.44
CA HIS A 144 -16.66 -4.40 2.38
C HIS A 144 -17.93 -4.84 3.16
N PRO A 145 -18.81 -5.67 2.58
CA PRO A 145 -20.07 -6.05 3.25
C PRO A 145 -19.86 -6.98 4.45
N GLN A 146 -18.70 -7.65 4.50
CA GLN A 146 -18.30 -8.54 5.58
C GLN A 146 -17.28 -7.83 6.48
N THR A 147 -17.71 -7.45 7.68
CA THR A 147 -16.88 -6.74 8.66
C THR A 147 -15.66 -7.56 9.10
N GLU A 148 -15.81 -8.88 9.20
CA GLU A 148 -14.73 -9.81 9.56
C GLU A 148 -13.59 -9.81 8.54
N VAL A 149 -13.90 -9.55 7.26
CA VAL A 149 -12.88 -9.43 6.20
C VAL A 149 -12.10 -8.13 6.32
N GLU A 150 -12.78 -7.00 6.57
CA GLU A 150 -12.09 -5.73 6.84
C GLU A 150 -11.15 -5.87 8.04
N LYS A 151 -11.64 -6.47 9.14
CA LYS A 151 -10.85 -6.73 10.34
C LYS A 151 -9.62 -7.59 10.04
N ALA A 152 -9.79 -8.72 9.37
CA ALA A 152 -8.69 -9.63 9.06
C ALA A 152 -7.63 -8.97 8.16
N MET A 153 -8.08 -8.27 7.12
CA MET A 153 -7.18 -7.51 6.24
C MET A 153 -6.47 -6.40 6.99
N ALA A 154 -7.15 -5.65 7.86
CA ALA A 154 -6.53 -4.59 8.66
C ALA A 154 -5.37 -5.15 9.50
N ILE A 155 -5.65 -6.17 10.32
CA ILE A 155 -4.65 -6.78 11.20
C ILE A 155 -3.51 -7.40 10.37
N GLY A 156 -3.85 -8.20 9.36
CA GLY A 156 -2.86 -8.89 8.53
C GLY A 156 -1.95 -7.92 7.77
N TYR A 157 -2.54 -6.89 7.16
CA TYR A 157 -1.80 -5.85 6.45
C TYR A 157 -0.90 -5.05 7.38
N ASN A 158 -1.43 -4.58 8.52
CA ASN A 158 -0.67 -3.79 9.47
C ASN A 158 0.55 -4.57 9.98
N ARG A 159 0.38 -5.83 10.39
CA ARG A 159 1.50 -6.70 10.79
C ARG A 159 2.51 -6.89 9.67
N TRP A 160 2.04 -7.29 8.49
CA TRP A 160 2.90 -7.51 7.33
C TRP A 160 3.70 -6.24 6.96
N LEU A 161 3.05 -5.08 6.92
CA LEU A 161 3.69 -3.81 6.55
C LEU A 161 4.78 -3.46 7.55
N LEU A 162 4.51 -3.58 8.84
CA LEU A 162 5.48 -3.29 9.89
C LEU A 162 6.65 -4.28 9.84
N GLU A 163 6.39 -5.58 9.71
CA GLU A 163 7.41 -6.62 9.79
C GLU A 163 8.24 -6.81 8.51
N LYS A 164 7.67 -6.55 7.33
CA LYS A 164 8.30 -6.82 6.03
C LYS A 164 8.74 -5.57 5.29
N VAL A 165 8.17 -4.40 5.59
CA VAL A 165 8.48 -3.16 4.88
C VAL A 165 9.14 -2.16 5.82
N CYS A 166 8.44 -1.71 6.86
CA CYS A 166 8.94 -0.65 7.74
C CYS A 166 10.11 -1.08 8.63
N LYS A 167 10.28 -2.38 8.89
CA LYS A 167 11.37 -2.92 9.71
C LYS A 167 12.74 -2.67 9.10
N ASP A 168 12.88 -2.80 7.79
CA ASP A 168 14.16 -2.78 7.09
C ASP A 168 14.62 -1.37 6.72
N GLU A 169 13.72 -0.38 6.75
CA GLU A 169 14.00 0.99 6.35
C GLU A 169 13.26 2.01 7.24
N PRO A 170 13.94 2.65 8.20
CA PRO A 170 13.32 3.56 9.16
C PRO A 170 12.77 4.87 8.53
N ARG A 171 13.17 5.20 7.30
CA ARG A 171 12.63 6.34 6.53
C ARG A 171 11.19 6.09 6.06
N ILE A 172 10.76 4.84 5.98
CA ILE A 172 9.39 4.45 5.59
C ILE A 172 8.54 4.34 6.87
N LYS A 173 7.69 5.35 7.08
CA LYS A 173 6.68 5.39 8.14
C LYS A 173 5.31 5.01 7.59
N THR A 174 4.34 4.81 8.46
CA THR A 174 2.96 4.51 8.05
C THR A 174 1.95 5.01 9.08
N MET A 175 0.69 5.09 8.65
CA MET A 175 -0.46 5.15 9.55
C MET A 175 -1.22 3.83 9.48
N ILE A 176 -1.50 3.26 10.65
CA ILE A 176 -2.14 1.95 10.78
C ILE A 176 -3.58 2.02 10.28
N TYR A 177 -3.97 1.09 9.39
CA TYR A 177 -5.36 0.97 8.95
C TYR A 177 -6.22 0.55 10.14
N VAL A 178 -7.27 1.31 10.44
CA VAL A 178 -8.19 0.99 11.55
C VAL A 178 -9.53 0.47 10.99
N PRO A 179 -9.97 -0.76 11.35
CA PRO A 179 -11.17 -1.40 10.79
C PRO A 179 -12.44 -0.88 11.45
N PHE A 180 -12.85 0.33 11.06
CA PHE A 180 -13.95 0.99 11.75
C PHE A 180 -15.33 0.36 11.50
N ASN A 181 -15.55 -0.63 10.63
CA ASN A 181 -16.87 -1.31 10.66
C ASN A 181 -17.07 -2.18 11.93
N ASP A 182 -16.00 -2.41 12.72
CA ASP A 182 -16.03 -3.05 14.04
C ASP A 182 -15.34 -2.13 15.08
N PRO A 183 -16.11 -1.42 15.94
CA PRO A 183 -15.56 -0.52 16.94
C PRO A 183 -14.61 -1.18 17.95
N GLU A 184 -14.85 -2.44 18.31
CA GLU A 184 -13.96 -3.13 19.25
C GLU A 184 -12.67 -3.56 18.54
N ALA A 185 -12.74 -4.05 17.31
CA ALA A 185 -11.53 -4.30 16.52
C ALA A 185 -10.72 -3.03 16.28
N ALA A 186 -11.38 -1.90 16.02
CA ALA A 186 -10.72 -0.60 15.90
C ALA A 186 -9.90 -0.26 17.15
N TYR A 187 -10.49 -0.41 18.34
CA TYR A 187 -9.80 -0.21 19.61
C TYR A 187 -8.60 -1.15 19.79
N GLN A 188 -8.76 -2.44 19.49
CA GLN A 188 -7.68 -3.40 19.65
C GLN A 188 -6.51 -3.15 18.69
N VAL A 189 -6.80 -2.77 17.44
CA VAL A 189 -5.77 -2.40 16.44
C VAL A 189 -4.96 -1.19 16.91
N VAL A 190 -5.62 -0.15 17.43
CA VAL A 190 -4.92 1.03 17.98
C VAL A 190 -4.00 0.62 19.13
N LYS A 191 -4.46 -0.25 20.04
CA LYS A 191 -3.65 -0.75 21.15
C LYS A 191 -2.48 -1.63 20.73
N GLU A 192 -2.68 -2.48 19.73
CA GLU A 192 -1.67 -3.44 19.29
C GLU A 192 -0.51 -2.75 18.56
N PHE A 193 -0.82 -1.79 17.69
CA PHE A 193 0.17 -1.22 16.78
C PHE A 193 0.58 0.23 17.11
N GLY A 194 -0.17 0.94 17.95
CA GLY A 194 0.00 2.38 18.17
C GLY A 194 1.39 2.80 18.67
N ASP A 195 2.04 1.97 19.48
CA ASP A 195 3.35 2.28 20.06
C ASP A 195 4.55 1.86 19.17
N HIS A 196 4.29 1.30 17.98
CA HIS A 196 5.36 0.83 17.11
C HIS A 196 6.16 2.01 16.51
N PRO A 197 7.51 2.01 16.51
CA PRO A 197 8.34 3.16 16.10
C PRO A 197 8.18 3.65 14.65
N SER A 198 7.60 2.84 13.78
CA SER A 198 7.29 3.19 12.39
C SER A 198 5.87 3.72 12.19
N VAL A 199 5.04 3.70 13.24
CA VAL A 199 3.66 4.20 13.22
C VAL A 199 3.66 5.67 13.61
N ILE A 200 3.13 6.52 12.73
CA ILE A 200 3.05 7.98 12.93
C ILE A 200 1.61 8.49 12.98
N GLY A 201 0.63 7.58 12.99
CA GLY A 201 -0.78 7.92 13.06
C GLY A 201 -1.69 6.74 12.74
N PHE A 202 -2.97 7.05 12.57
CA PHE A 202 -4.03 6.08 12.29
C PHE A 202 -4.79 6.49 11.04
N MET A 203 -4.97 5.55 10.12
CA MET A 203 -5.70 5.76 8.88
C MET A 203 -7.11 5.23 9.03
N VAL A 204 -8.08 6.11 8.77
CA VAL A 204 -9.49 5.78 8.60
C VAL A 204 -9.91 6.19 7.21
N VAL A 205 -10.31 5.22 6.39
CA VAL A 205 -10.66 5.50 4.98
C VAL A 205 -12.00 6.21 4.90
N SER A 206 -12.08 7.29 4.13
CA SER A 206 -13.32 8.09 3.97
C SER A 206 -14.42 7.33 3.23
N VAL A 207 -14.05 6.38 2.38
CA VAL A 207 -14.96 5.51 1.63
C VAL A 207 -15.44 4.39 2.55
N ARG A 208 -16.52 4.65 3.30
CA ARG A 208 -17.04 3.76 4.33
C ARG A 208 -18.52 3.97 4.64
N TYR A 209 -19.16 2.99 5.28
CA TYR A 209 -20.56 3.09 5.70
C TYR A 209 -20.74 3.72 7.08
N LYS A 210 -19.84 3.45 8.03
CA LYS A 210 -19.99 3.95 9.42
C LYS A 210 -19.50 5.40 9.54
N PRO A 211 -20.23 6.29 10.23
CA PRO A 211 -19.73 7.62 10.53
C PRO A 211 -18.58 7.56 11.55
N ILE A 212 -17.56 8.39 11.38
CA ILE A 212 -16.38 8.40 12.27
C ILE A 212 -16.68 9.00 13.66
N TYR A 213 -17.70 9.83 13.78
CA TYR A 213 -18.04 10.53 15.03
C TYR A 213 -18.94 9.71 15.96
N ASP A 214 -19.28 8.46 15.61
CA ASP A 214 -20.14 7.62 16.44
C ASP A 214 -19.54 7.43 17.85
N ASN A 215 -20.39 7.47 18.88
CA ASN A 215 -19.96 7.30 20.27
C ASN A 215 -19.25 5.97 20.51
N ALA A 216 -19.53 4.94 19.71
CA ALA A 216 -18.86 3.65 19.80
C ALA A 216 -17.33 3.75 19.66
N TYR A 217 -16.79 4.80 19.03
CA TYR A 217 -15.34 4.99 18.83
C TYR A 217 -14.68 5.89 19.88
N MET A 218 -15.41 6.48 20.84
CA MET A 218 -14.81 7.39 21.83
C MET A 218 -13.70 6.72 22.64
N LYS A 219 -13.86 5.43 22.95
CA LYS A 219 -12.84 4.61 23.60
C LYS A 219 -11.57 4.44 22.76
N THR A 220 -11.69 4.46 21.43
CA THR A 220 -10.57 4.36 20.48
C THR A 220 -9.84 5.69 20.31
N TYR A 221 -10.54 6.81 20.49
CA TYR A 221 -9.95 8.15 20.39
C TYR A 221 -9.27 8.64 21.68
N ALA A 222 -9.59 8.02 22.82
CA ALA A 222 -9.06 8.36 24.14
C ALA A 222 -7.67 7.75 24.37
#